data_AF-A0A1B8WH85-F1
#
_entry.id   AF-A0A1B8WH85-F1
#
_cell.length_a   1.000
_cell.length_b   1.000
_cell.length_c   1.000
_cell.angle_alpha   90.00
_cell.angle_beta   90.00
_cell.angle_gamma   90.00
#
_symmetry.space_group_name_H-M   'P 1'
#
loop_
_entity.id
_entity.type
_entity.pdbx_description
1 polymer ?
#
loop_
_entity_poly.entity_id
_entity_poly.type
_entity_poly.pdbx_seq_one_letter_code
_entity_poly.pdbx_strand_id
1 'polypeptide(L)' 'MNEAWTQMQMNEEKSYSSRDVLYEIEQTIEELEIYLETNPDDEIAQVQYQQFLNKREDFTLFLSEAEEGLYHSEMQA' A
#
# COMPACT_ATOMS: atom_id res chain seq x y z
N MET A 1 3.16 -14.64 -31.29
CA MET A 1 3.23 -13.36 -30.55
C MET A 1 2.51 -13.60 -29.24
N ASN A 2 3.21 -13.47 -28.11
CA ASN A 2 2.72 -13.90 -26.79
C ASN A 2 1.51 -13.07 -26.33
N GLU A 3 0.38 -13.74 -26.15
CA GLU A 3 -0.90 -13.22 -25.65
C GLU A 3 -0.86 -12.86 -24.15
N ALA A 4 0.31 -13.01 -23.50
CA ALA A 4 0.51 -12.72 -22.08
C ALA A 4 0.51 -11.23 -21.73
N TRP A 5 0.80 -10.34 -22.69
CA TRP A 5 0.84 -8.90 -22.45
C TRP A 5 -0.55 -8.24 -22.49
N THR A 6 -1.53 -8.90 -23.11
CA THR A 6 -2.87 -8.32 -23.30
C THR A 6 -3.74 -8.45 -22.06
N GLN A 7 -3.43 -9.39 -21.15
CA GLN A 7 -4.23 -9.58 -19.92
C GLN A 7 -3.81 -8.69 -18.75
N MET A 8 -2.61 -8.12 -18.75
CA MET A 8 -2.19 -7.18 -17.70
C MET A 8 -2.85 -5.80 -17.82
N GLN A 9 -3.38 -5.45 -19.01
CA GLN A 9 -3.91 -4.10 -19.28
C GLN A 9 -5.42 -3.94 -19.03
N MET A 10 -6.12 -5.01 -18.64
CA MET A 10 -7.61 -5.02 -18.56
C MET A 10 -8.20 -4.94 -17.15
N ASN A 11 -7.41 -4.82 -16.08
CA ASN A 11 -7.93 -4.78 -14.70
C ASN A 11 -7.64 -3.50 -13.92
N GLU A 12 -7.10 -2.46 -14.56
CA GLU A 12 -6.59 -1.25 -13.88
C GLU A 12 -7.61 -0.10 -13.75
N GLU A 13 -8.90 -0.39 -13.84
CA GLU A 13 -9.97 0.52 -13.39
C GLU A 13 -10.78 -0.11 -12.24
N LYS A 14 -10.12 -0.83 -11.33
CA LYS A 14 -10.68 -0.99 -10.00
C LYS A 14 -10.47 0.34 -9.29
N SER A 15 -11.56 1.00 -8.95
CA SER A 15 -11.59 2.06 -7.94
C SER A 15 -11.07 1.45 -6.63
N TYR A 16 -9.75 1.41 -6.46
CA TYR A 16 -9.09 0.89 -5.27
C TYR A 16 -9.57 1.73 -4.09
N SER A 17 -10.36 1.11 -3.22
CA SER A 17 -10.73 1.77 -1.99
C SER A 17 -9.46 2.00 -1.19
N SER A 18 -9.42 3.04 -0.36
CA SER A 18 -8.23 3.29 0.47
C SER A 18 -7.87 2.06 1.34
N ARG A 19 -8.86 1.24 1.70
CA ARG A 19 -8.65 -0.04 2.38
C ARG A 19 -7.89 -1.06 1.54
N ASP A 20 -8.13 -1.12 0.23
CA ASP A 20 -7.43 -2.03 -0.67
C ASP A 20 -5.95 -1.63 -0.79
N VAL A 21 -5.67 -0.32 -0.84
CA VAL A 21 -4.29 0.19 -0.88
C VAL A 21 -3.53 -0.12 0.41
N LEU A 22 -4.15 0.09 1.58
CA LEU A 22 -3.53 -0.27 2.86
C LEU A 22 -3.27 -1.78 2.95
N TYR A 23 -4.20 -2.60 2.47
CA TYR A 23 -4.05 -4.05 2.44
C TYR A 23 -2.85 -4.48 1.58
N GLU A 24 -2.69 -3.92 0.37
CA GLU A 24 -1.55 -4.21 -0.50
C GLU A 24 -0.21 -3.78 0.13
N ILE A 25 -0.20 -2.65 0.85
CA ILE A 25 0.98 -2.20 1.59
C ILE A 25 1.36 -3.23 2.66
N GLU A 26 0.40 -3.68 3.48
CA GLU A 26 0.67 -4.66 4.54
C GLU A 26 1.10 -6.02 3.98
N GLN A 27 0.49 -6.49 2.89
CA GLN A 27 0.91 -7.72 2.23
C GLN A 27 2.35 -7.64 1.73
N THR A 28 2.73 -6.51 1.13
CA THR A 28 4.10 -6.33 0.62
C THR A 28 5.13 -6.29 1.76
N ILE A 29 4.76 -5.69 2.91
CA ILE A 29 5.60 -5.69 4.11
C ILE A 29 5.82 -7.13 4.60
N GLU A 30 4.77 -7.93 4.72
CA GLU A 30 4.86 -9.34 5.16
C GLU A 30 5.74 -10.17 4.21
N GLU A 31 5.61 -10.00 2.89
CA GLU A 31 6.46 -10.68 1.92
C GLU A 31 7.94 -10.29 2.06
N LEU A 32 8.23 -9.01 2.31
CA LEU A 32 9.59 -8.51 2.52
C LEU A 32 10.19 -9.00 3.85
N GLU A 33 9.40 -9.12 4.91
CA GLU A 33 9.85 -9.68 6.19
C GLU A 33 10.29 -11.14 6.01
N ILE A 34 9.45 -11.96 5.37
CA ILE A 34 9.77 -13.37 5.06
C ILE A 34 11.03 -13.46 4.18
N TYR A 35 11.15 -12.59 3.17
CA TYR A 35 12.33 -12.58 2.29
C TYR A 35 13.62 -12.25 3.06
N LEU A 36 13.57 -11.19 3.89
CA LEU A 36 14.72 -10.69 4.66
C LEU A 36 15.16 -11.64 5.77
N GLU A 37 14.28 -12.52 6.29
CA GLU A 37 14.69 -13.60 7.20
C GLU A 37 15.75 -14.51 6.57
N THR A 38 15.66 -14.73 5.25
CA THR A 38 16.59 -15.59 4.51
C THR A 38 17.70 -14.81 3.79
N ASN A 39 17.51 -13.51 3.55
CA ASN A 39 18.45 -12.62 2.87
C ASN A 39 18.69 -11.34 3.69
N PRO A 40 19.24 -11.44 4.91
CA PRO A 40 19.32 -10.31 5.83
C PRO A 40 20.22 -9.18 5.34
N ASP A 41 21.19 -9.47 4.45
CA ASP A 41 22.15 -8.49 3.94
C ASP A 41 21.75 -7.89 2.57
N ASP A 42 20.55 -8.19 2.06
CA ASP A 42 20.05 -7.57 0.83
C ASP A 42 19.63 -6.12 1.10
N GLU A 43 20.56 -5.20 0.87
CA GLU A 43 20.38 -3.76 1.05
C GLU A 43 19.20 -3.21 0.23
N ILE A 44 18.92 -3.78 -0.94
CA ILE A 44 17.81 -3.33 -1.80
C ILE A 44 16.49 -3.71 -1.15
N ALA A 45 16.35 -4.96 -0.69
CA ALA A 45 15.16 -5.41 0.01
C ALA A 45 14.94 -4.65 1.34
N GLN A 46 16.00 -4.35 2.08
CA GLN A 46 15.91 -3.51 3.29
C GLN A 46 15.41 -2.10 3.00
N VAL A 47 15.91 -1.46 1.93
CA VAL A 47 15.45 -0.14 1.52
C VAL A 47 13.99 -0.17 1.10
N GLN A 48 13.57 -1.19 0.34
CA GLN A 48 12.17 -1.36 -0.04
C GLN A 48 11.27 -1.56 1.18
N TYR A 49 11.68 -2.40 2.13
CA TYR A 49 10.95 -2.60 3.37
C TYR A 49 10.73 -1.29 4.12
N GLN A 50 11.79 -0.49 4.29
CA GLN A 50 11.67 0.83 4.93
C GLN A 50 10.74 1.78 4.15
N GLN A 51 10.77 1.75 2.82
CA GLN A 51 9.87 2.57 2.01
C GLN A 51 8.40 2.18 2.21
N PHE A 52 8.09 0.89 2.29
CA PHE A 52 6.73 0.43 2.54
C PHE A 52 6.26 0.72 3.97
N LEU A 53 7.14 0.64 4.97
CA LEU A 53 6.83 1.09 6.33
C LEU A 53 6.43 2.57 6.36
N ASN A 54 7.20 3.43 5.69
CA ASN A 54 6.88 4.86 5.60
C ASN A 54 5.56 5.09 4.86
N LYS A 55 5.34 4.39 3.73
CA LYS A 55 4.07 4.46 2.99
C LYS A 55 2.87 4.08 3.85
N ARG A 56 2.99 3.05 4.69
CA ARG A 56 1.93 2.64 5.62
C ARG A 56 1.60 3.75 6.62
N GLU A 57 2.62 4.37 7.20
CA GLU A 57 2.47 5.47 8.16
C GLU A 57 1.79 6.67 7.50
N ASP A 58 2.30 7.12 6.35
CA ASP A 58 1.74 8.24 5.59
C ASP A 58 0.27 7.98 5.19
N PHE A 59 -0.02 6.76 4.76
CA PHE A 59 -1.37 6.40 4.32
C PHE A 59 -2.35 6.27 5.49
N THR A 60 -1.90 5.75 6.63
CA THR A 60 -2.69 5.68 7.86
C THR A 60 -2.99 7.09 8.39
N LEU A 61 -2.01 8.00 8.34
CA LEU A 61 -2.21 9.41 8.67
C LEU A 61 -3.25 10.04 7.74
N PHE A 62 -3.11 9.87 6.43
CA PHE A 62 -4.08 10.36 5.45
C PHE A 62 -5.50 9.86 5.71
N LEU A 63 -5.66 8.57 6.06
CA LEU A 63 -6.95 8.01 6.43
C LEU A 63 -7.52 8.67 7.69
N SER A 64 -6.70 8.88 8.72
CA SER A 64 -7.15 9.52 9.96
C SER A 64 -7.56 10.98 9.77
N GLU A 65 -6.83 11.74 8.96
CA GLU A 65 -7.15 13.14 8.64
C GLU A 65 -8.41 13.25 7.78
N ALA A 66 -8.64 12.31 6.87
CA ALA A 66 -9.87 12.24 6.08
C ALA A 66 -11.09 11.94 6.95
N GLU A 67 -10.95 11.10 7.98
CA GLU A 67 -12.01 10.82 8.96
C GLU A 67 -12.30 12.03 9.86
N GLU A 68 -11.28 12.75 10.36
CA GLU A 68 -11.46 13.98 11.15
C GLU A 68 -12.10 15.12 10.35
N GLY A 69 -11.72 15.28 9.08
CA GLY A 69 -12.30 16.28 8.18
C GLY A 69 -13.80 16.08 7.92
N LEU A 70 -14.26 14.83 7.88
CA LEU A 70 -15.69 14.50 7.77
C LEU A 70 -16.43 14.81 9.08
N TYR A 71 -15.86 14.48 10.23
CA TYR A 71 -16.44 14.77 11.55
C TYR A 71 -16.61 16.28 11.81
N HIS A 72 -15.66 17.11 11.37
CA HIS A 72 -15.76 18.56 11.51
C HIS A 72 -16.83 19.20 10.61
N SER A 73 -17.13 18.59 9.46
CA SER A 73 -18.17 19.08 8.55
C SER A 73 -19.60 18.73 9.01
N GLU A 74 -19.78 17.69 9.84
CA GLU A 74 -21.10 17.30 10.36
C GLU A 74 -21.55 18.12 11.58
N MET A 75 -20.64 18.80 12.30
CA MET A 75 -21.00 19.66 13.44
C MET A 75 -21.40 21.10 13.07
N GLN A 76 -21.40 21.47 11.78
CA GLN A 76 -21.76 22.82 11.31
C GLN A 76 -23.09 22.89 10.53
N ALA A 77 -23.92 21.84 10.55
CA ALA A 77 -25.24 21.82 9.91
C ALA A 77 -26.38 22.22 10.87
#